data_AF-A0A511FL67-F1
#
_entry.id   AF-A0A511FL67-F1
#
_cell.length_a   1.000
_cell.length_b   1.000
_cell.length_c   1.000
_cell.angle_alpha   90.00
_cell.angle_beta   90.00
_cell.angle_gamma   90.00
#
_symmetry.space_group_name_H-M   'P 1'
#
loop_
_entity.id
_entity.type
_entity.pdbx_description
1 polymer ?
#
loop_
_entity_poly.entity_id
_entity_poly.type
_entity_poly.pdbx_seq_one_letter_code
_entity_poly.pdbx_strand_id
1 'polypeptide(L)'
;MFAMESTSVYWIPVYEILELHGLDVIPVNARYAKNVRGCKTDVSDAAWLQKLHSYGLLRGSFRPQADIAALRAYLRQRERLVEYAAGHIQHMQKALMEMNLQLYHVVSDITGVTGMQISGSVLQYPQARHGLCRSRSRTLR
;
A
#
# COMPACT_ATOMS: atom_id res chain seq x y z
N MET A 1 19.66 27.09 2.89
CA MET A 1 19.31 25.94 3.73
C MET A 1 17.81 25.94 3.93
N PHE A 2 17.11 24.92 3.44
CA PHE A 2 15.65 24.83 3.44
C PHE A 2 15.19 23.81 4.47
N ALA A 3 14.10 24.09 5.19
CA ALA A 3 13.45 23.15 6.09
C ALA A 3 12.13 22.68 5.49
N MET A 4 11.88 21.37 5.49
CA MET A 4 10.64 20.80 4.95
C MET A 4 10.06 19.76 5.90
N GLU A 5 8.74 19.82 6.13
CA GLU A 5 8.05 18.83 6.98
C GLU A 5 7.92 17.48 6.27
N SER A 6 8.35 16.40 6.91
CA SER A 6 8.41 15.05 6.33
C SER A 6 7.22 14.16 6.76
N THR A 7 6.00 14.69 6.72
CA THR A 7 4.81 14.03 7.31
C THR A 7 4.13 13.03 6.39
N SER A 8 4.13 13.32 5.10
CA SER A 8 3.46 12.54 4.05
C SER A 8 4.47 12.06 3.00
N VAL A 9 4.02 11.60 1.83
CA VAL A 9 4.91 11.18 0.73
C VAL A 9 5.30 12.37 -0.17
N TYR A 10 4.57 13.49 -0.09
CA TYR A 10 4.70 14.61 -1.03
C TYR A 10 6.03 15.38 -0.95
N TRP A 11 6.75 15.29 0.17
CA TRP A 11 8.06 15.94 0.31
C TRP A 11 9.17 15.23 -0.46
N ILE A 12 9.01 13.94 -0.78
CA ILE A 12 10.04 13.14 -1.45
C ILE A 12 10.44 13.72 -2.81
N PRO A 13 9.50 13.96 -3.77
CA PRO A 13 9.87 14.50 -5.07
C PRO A 13 10.42 15.93 -5.00
N VAL A 14 9.89 16.75 -4.08
CA VAL A 14 10.38 18.13 -3.88
C VAL A 14 11.80 18.11 -3.35
N TYR A 15 12.10 17.25 -2.37
CA TYR A 15 13.43 17.07 -1.83
C TYR A 15 14.42 16.62 -2.92
N GLU A 16 14.04 15.65 -3.74
CA GLU A 16 14.90 15.13 -4.81
C GLU A 16 15.24 16.19 -5.86
N ILE A 17 14.26 17.02 -6.24
CA ILE A 17 14.50 18.14 -7.16
C ILE A 17 15.46 19.15 -6.52
N LEU A 18 15.27 19.50 -5.25
CA LEU A 18 16.12 20.47 -4.55
C LEU A 18 17.55 19.94 -4.35
N GLU A 19 17.70 18.66 -4.03
CA GLU A 19 18.98 17.97 -3.92
C GLU A 19 19.74 17.95 -5.25
N LEU A 20 19.05 17.70 -6.37
CA LEU A 20 19.64 17.77 -7.72
C LEU A 20 20.15 19.17 -8.08
N HIS A 21 19.57 20.23 -7.52
CA HIS A 21 20.03 21.60 -7.70
C HIS A 21 21.13 22.01 -6.70
N GLY A 22 21.63 21.07 -5.88
CA GLY A 22 22.70 21.32 -4.90
C GLY A 22 22.24 22.15 -3.69
N LEU A 23 20.95 22.15 -3.39
CA LEU A 23 20.40 22.87 -2.24
C LEU A 23 20.38 21.98 -1.00
N ASP A 24 20.95 22.49 0.10
CA ASP A 24 20.85 21.82 1.40
C ASP A 24 19.43 21.89 1.95
N VAL A 25 18.74 20.75 1.92
CA VAL A 25 17.40 20.57 2.47
C VAL A 25 17.46 19.68 3.71
N ILE A 26 16.87 20.17 4.80
CA ILE A 26 16.73 19.44 6.05
C ILE A 26 15.28 18.93 6.15
N PRO A 27 15.04 17.62 6.05
CA PRO A 27 13.72 17.06 6.31
C PRO A 27 13.48 17.04 7.82
N VAL A 28 12.36 17.59 8.28
CA VAL A 28 12.02 17.73 9.69
C VAL A 28 10.81 16.88 10.01
N ASN A 29 10.90 16.06 11.04
CA ASN A 29 9.77 15.26 11.48
C ASN A 29 8.70 16.18 12.11
N ALA A 30 7.45 16.06 11.63
CA ALA A 30 6.29 16.78 12.13
C ALA A 30 6.14 16.76 13.65
N ARG A 31 6.57 15.67 14.31
CA ARG A 31 6.52 15.52 15.78
C ARG A 31 7.37 16.57 16.50
N TYR A 32 8.50 16.98 15.92
CA TYR A 32 9.38 18.00 16.49
C TYR A 32 8.91 19.43 16.19
N ALA A 33 8.06 19.61 15.18
CA ALA A 33 7.51 20.91 14.80
C ALA A 33 6.16 21.23 15.47
N LYS A 34 5.61 20.33 16.29
CA LYS A 34 4.30 20.51 16.92
C LYS A 34 4.27 21.71 17.87
N ASN A 35 3.47 22.72 17.55
CA ASN A 35 2.68 23.39 18.58
C ASN A 35 1.42 24.13 18.08
N VAL A 36 0.46 24.23 19.01
CA VAL A 36 -0.84 24.93 19.03
C VAL A 36 -2.07 24.18 18.48
N ARG A 37 -3.10 24.05 19.34
CA ARG A 37 -4.47 23.65 18.98
C ARG A 37 -5.22 24.88 18.42
N GLY A 38 -5.66 24.81 17.17
CA GLY A 38 -6.38 25.87 16.46
C GLY A 38 -6.16 25.75 14.95
N CYS A 39 -6.97 26.43 14.12
CA CYS A 39 -6.96 26.34 12.66
C CYS A 39 -5.59 26.59 12.03
N LYS A 40 -4.82 25.51 11.86
CA LYS A 40 -3.52 25.45 11.21
C LYS A 40 -3.72 25.61 9.70
N THR A 41 -3.20 26.68 9.11
CA THR A 41 -3.12 26.85 7.65
C THR A 41 -1.69 26.55 7.19
N ASP A 42 -1.51 26.00 5.99
CA ASP A 42 -0.18 25.64 5.45
C ASP A 42 0.80 26.83 5.48
N VAL A 43 0.30 28.05 5.30
CA VAL A 43 1.09 29.30 5.38
C VAL A 43 1.56 29.58 6.81
N SER A 44 0.69 29.43 7.81
CA SER A 44 1.05 29.61 9.22
C SER A 44 2.08 28.57 9.68
N ASP A 45 1.99 27.36 9.14
CA ASP A 45 2.95 26.28 9.40
C ASP A 45 4.32 26.53 8.81
N ALA A 46 4.37 26.97 7.55
CA ALA A 46 5.63 27.31 6.91
C ALA A 46 6.37 28.44 7.65
N ALA A 47 5.64 29.46 8.10
CA ALA A 47 6.20 30.56 8.89
C ALA A 47 6.70 30.08 10.27
N TRP A 48 5.97 29.17 10.91
CA TRP A 48 6.38 28.56 12.18
C TRP A 48 7.64 27.70 12.03
N LEU A 49 7.70 26.85 11.00
CA LEU A 49 8.87 26.05 10.66
C LEU A 49 10.09 26.92 10.35
N GLN A 50 9.92 28.01 9.60
CA GLN A 50 10.99 28.97 9.33
C GLN A 50 11.54 29.56 10.64
N LYS A 51 10.65 29.96 11.56
CA LYS A 51 11.04 30.53 12.86
C LYS A 51 11.82 29.51 13.69
N LEU A 52 11.35 28.27 13.78
CA LEU A 52 12.08 27.19 14.48
C LEU A 52 13.44 26.89 13.83
N HIS A 53 13.52 26.93 12.50
CA HIS A 53 14.78 26.75 11.77
C HIS A 53 15.78 27.88 12.06
N SER A 54 15.31 29.14 12.13
CA SER A 54 16.16 30.30 12.43
C SER A 54 16.80 30.25 13.82
N TYR A 55 16.12 29.62 14.79
CA TYR A 55 16.65 29.41 16.14
C TYR A 55 17.52 28.15 16.27
N GLY A 56 17.71 27.37 15.20
CA GLY A 56 18.46 26.11 15.24
C GLY A 56 17.79 25.01 16.09
N LEU A 57 16.50 25.15 16.39
CA LEU A 57 15.75 24.21 17.24
C LEU A 57 15.27 22.96 16.46
N LEU A 58 15.41 22.95 15.14
CA LEU A 58 15.00 21.83 14.30
C LEU A 58 16.13 20.82 14.14
N ARG A 59 15.84 19.57 14.54
CA ARG A 59 16.71 18.43 14.26
C ARG A 59 16.32 17.80 12.92
N GLY A 60 17.28 17.72 12.01
CA GLY A 60 17.11 16.99 10.75
C GLY A 60 16.82 15.52 10.98
N SER A 61 15.85 15.00 10.23
CA SER A 61 15.55 13.58 10.16
C SER A 61 16.61 12.90 9.32
N PHE A 62 17.05 11.72 9.75
CA PHE A 62 18.02 10.93 9.00
C PHE A 62 17.38 10.38 7.72
N ARG A 63 17.89 10.81 6.56
CA ARG A 63 17.61 10.19 5.26
C ARG A 63 18.83 9.36 4.85
N PRO A 64 18.66 8.05 4.57
CA PRO A 64 19.75 7.24 4.01
C PRO A 64 20.04 7.68 2.57
N GLN A 65 21.23 7.36 2.06
CA GLN A 65 21.61 7.61 0.66
C GLN A 65 20.57 7.05 -0.33
N ALA A 66 20.47 7.66 -1.51
CA ALA A 66 19.46 7.36 -2.52
C ALA A 66 19.29 5.85 -2.79
N ASP A 67 20.39 5.12 -2.96
CA ASP A 67 20.37 3.67 -3.22
C ASP A 67 19.76 2.87 -2.08
N ILE A 68 20.11 3.21 -0.83
CA ILE A 68 19.59 2.56 0.38
C ILE A 68 18.11 2.94 0.58
N ALA A 69 17.73 4.18 0.24
CA ALA A 69 16.35 4.64 0.31
C ALA A 69 15.46 3.85 -0.68
N ALA A 70 15.93 3.66 -1.91
CA ALA A 70 15.27 2.85 -2.93
C ALA A 70 15.13 1.39 -2.49
N LEU A 71 16.21 0.77 -2.00
CA LEU A 71 16.18 -0.60 -1.48
C LEU A 71 15.17 -0.77 -0.34
N ARG A 72 15.12 0.18 0.61
CA ARG A 72 14.15 0.18 1.71
C ARG A 72 12.71 0.30 1.19
N ALA A 73 12.47 1.05 0.12
CA ALA A 73 11.15 1.14 -0.49
C ALA A 73 10.70 -0.23 -1.05
N TYR A 74 11.59 -0.94 -1.76
CA TYR A 74 11.31 -2.28 -2.26
C TYR A 74 11.02 -3.28 -1.14
N LEU A 75 11.81 -3.27 -0.08
CA LEU A 75 11.61 -4.18 1.06
C LEU A 75 10.27 -3.94 1.76
N ARG A 76 9.90 -2.68 1.99
CA ARG A 76 8.58 -2.33 2.55
C ARG A 76 7.44 -2.75 1.65
N GLN A 77 7.60 -2.62 0.33
CA GLN A 77 6.58 -3.06 -0.62
C GLN A 77 6.41 -4.58 -0.58
N ARG A 78 7.52 -5.33 -0.53
CA ARG A 78 7.49 -6.79 -0.38
C ARG A 78 6.78 -7.20 0.91
N GLU A 79 7.12 -6.58 2.03
CA GLU A 79 6.50 -6.85 3.33
C GLU A 79 4.97 -6.66 3.27
N ARG A 80 4.51 -5.54 2.71
CA ARG A 80 3.07 -5.30 2.51
C ARG A 80 2.41 -6.34 1.62
N LEU A 81 3.05 -6.72 0.51
CA LEU A 81 2.50 -7.77 -0.37
C LEU A 81 2.38 -9.12 0.33
N VAL A 82 3.34 -9.45 1.20
CA VAL A 82 3.28 -10.68 2.02
C VAL A 82 2.16 -10.60 3.05
N GLU A 83 2.00 -9.46 3.73
CA GLU A 83 0.89 -9.23 4.67
C GLU A 83 -0.48 -9.34 3.97
N TYR A 84 -0.61 -8.75 2.77
CA TYR A 84 -1.85 -8.75 2.01
C TYR A 84 -2.16 -10.09 1.34
N ALA A 85 -1.16 -10.94 1.09
CA ALA A 85 -1.35 -12.21 0.42
C ALA A 85 -2.44 -13.07 1.08
N ALA A 86 -2.40 -13.20 2.41
CA ALA A 86 -3.39 -13.98 3.15
C ALA A 86 -4.81 -13.40 3.01
N GLY A 87 -4.95 -12.07 3.09
CA GLY A 87 -6.22 -11.38 2.90
C GLY A 87 -6.78 -11.57 1.48
N HIS A 88 -5.91 -11.50 0.46
CA HIS A 88 -6.31 -11.74 -0.92
C HIS A 88 -6.80 -13.18 -1.14
N ILE A 89 -6.16 -14.18 -0.52
CA ILE A 89 -6.61 -15.58 -0.58
C ILE A 89 -8.01 -15.74 0.02
N GLN A 90 -8.25 -15.12 1.18
CA GLN A 90 -9.58 -15.16 1.82
C GLN A 90 -10.65 -14.45 0.98
N HIS A 91 -10.30 -13.31 0.38
CA HIS A 91 -11.22 -12.62 -0.53
C HIS A 91 -11.56 -13.46 -1.77
N MET A 92 -10.59 -14.18 -2.34
CA MET A 92 -10.83 -15.13 -3.44
C MET A 92 -11.77 -16.26 -3.00
N GLN A 93 -11.54 -16.85 -1.83
CA GLN A 93 -12.41 -17.90 -1.27
C GLN A 93 -13.85 -17.40 -1.08
N LYS A 94 -14.01 -16.19 -0.52
CA LYS A 94 -15.31 -15.57 -0.32
C LYS A 94 -16.04 -15.33 -1.65
N ALA A 95 -15.34 -14.80 -2.65
CA ALA A 95 -15.92 -14.59 -3.98
C ALA A 95 -16.39 -15.92 -4.61
N LEU A 96 -15.59 -17.00 -4.48
CA LEU A 96 -15.98 -18.32 -4.98
C LEU A 96 -17.21 -18.88 -4.23
N MET A 97 -17.30 -18.67 -2.91
CA MET A 97 -18.48 -19.04 -2.12
C MET A 97 -19.74 -18.29 -2.55
N GLU A 98 -19.65 -16.97 -2.79
CA GLU A 98 -20.78 -16.17 -3.31
C GLU A 98 -21.24 -16.65 -4.69
N MET A 99 -20.34 -17.27 -5.47
CA MET A 99 -20.65 -17.89 -6.76
C MET A 99 -21.19 -19.33 -6.66
N ASN A 100 -21.41 -19.86 -5.44
CA ASN A 100 -21.74 -21.25 -5.15
C ASN A 100 -20.69 -22.27 -5.63
N LEU A 101 -19.42 -21.86 -5.70
CA LEU A 101 -18.28 -22.71 -6.06
C LEU A 101 -17.47 -23.05 -4.81
N GLN A 102 -17.69 -24.24 -4.24
CA GLN A 102 -16.97 -24.71 -3.05
C GLN A 102 -15.61 -25.33 -3.40
N LEU A 103 -14.77 -24.61 -4.13
CA LEU A 103 -13.46 -25.09 -4.61
C LEU A 103 -12.50 -25.43 -3.46
N TYR A 104 -12.65 -24.78 -2.31
CA TYR A 104 -11.84 -25.02 -1.11
C TYR A 104 -12.08 -26.39 -0.45
N HIS A 105 -13.17 -27.09 -0.77
CA HIS A 105 -13.39 -28.48 -0.32
C HIS A 105 -12.74 -29.52 -1.22
N VAL A 106 -12.41 -29.16 -2.47
CA VAL A 106 -11.94 -30.08 -3.50
C VAL A 106 -10.43 -29.91 -3.75
N VAL A 107 -9.91 -28.70 -3.57
CA VAL A 107 -8.50 -28.37 -3.82
C VAL A 107 -7.83 -27.94 -2.53
N SER A 108 -6.67 -28.53 -2.22
CA SER A 108 -5.88 -28.22 -1.04
C SER A 108 -5.28 -26.81 -1.04
N ASP A 109 -5.00 -26.26 -2.23
CA ASP A 109 -4.48 -24.90 -2.42
C ASP A 109 -5.12 -24.21 -3.63
N ILE A 110 -5.83 -23.12 -3.38
CA ILE A 110 -6.54 -22.32 -4.41
C ILE A 110 -5.56 -21.45 -5.20
N THR A 111 -4.42 -21.10 -4.61
CA THR A 111 -3.35 -20.34 -5.28
C THR A 111 -2.38 -21.21 -6.05
N GLY A 112 -2.45 -22.53 -5.89
CA GLY A 112 -1.68 -23.49 -6.67
C GLY A 112 -2.05 -23.48 -8.16
N VAL A 113 -1.21 -24.11 -8.98
CA VAL A 113 -1.36 -24.14 -10.45
C VAL A 113 -2.77 -24.55 -10.88
N THR A 114 -3.31 -25.61 -10.29
CA THR A 114 -4.65 -26.12 -10.59
C THR A 114 -5.75 -25.14 -10.16
N GLY A 115 -5.64 -24.55 -8.97
CA GLY A 115 -6.63 -23.60 -8.45
C GLY A 115 -6.69 -22.31 -9.26
N MET A 116 -5.53 -21.83 -9.73
CA MET A 116 -5.43 -20.65 -10.59
C MET A 116 -5.94 -20.92 -12.01
N GLN A 117 -5.70 -22.11 -12.57
CA GLN A 117 -6.28 -22.52 -13.86
C GLN A 117 -7.81 -22.59 -13.80
N ILE A 118 -8.36 -23.19 -12.75
CA ILE A 118 -9.81 -23.26 -12.54
C ILE A 118 -10.39 -21.85 -12.35
N SER A 119 -9.77 -21.02 -11.51
CA SER A 119 -10.22 -19.64 -11.30
C SER A 119 -10.17 -18.82 -12.59
N GLY A 120 -9.11 -18.97 -13.38
CA GLY A 120 -8.98 -18.32 -14.69
C GLY A 120 -10.06 -18.75 -15.68
N SER A 121 -10.39 -20.05 -15.73
CA SER A 121 -11.48 -20.54 -16.60
C SER A 121 -12.86 -20.08 -16.16
N VAL A 122 -13.13 -19.95 -14.85
CA VAL A 122 -14.38 -19.39 -14.32
C VAL A 122 -14.55 -17.92 -14.71
N LEU A 123 -13.47 -17.14 -14.69
CA LEU A 123 -13.48 -15.75 -15.13
C LEU A 123 -13.69 -15.61 -16.65
N GLN A 124 -13.07 -16.50 -17.44
CA GLN A 124 -13.19 -16.50 -18.90
C GLN A 124 -14.59 -16.93 -19.37
N TYR A 125 -15.25 -17.83 -18.65
CA TYR A 125 -16.56 -18.37 -19.02
C TYR A 125 -17.63 -18.23 -17.91
N PRO A 126 -18.08 -17.01 -17.58
CA PRO A 126 -19.09 -16.78 -16.53
C PRO A 126 -20.44 -17.47 -16.81
N GLN A 127 -20.71 -17.73 -18.09
CA GLN A 127 -21.96 -18.26 -18.63
C GLN A 127 -22.18 -19.76 -18.31
N ALA A 128 -21.11 -20.52 -18.03
CA ALA A 128 -21.16 -21.98 -17.91
C ALA A 128 -21.98 -22.49 -16.70
N ARG A 129 -22.39 -21.58 -15.80
CA ARG A 129 -23.20 -21.87 -14.60
C ARG A 129 -24.54 -22.54 -14.91
N HIS A 130 -25.16 -22.23 -16.05
CA HIS A 130 -26.48 -22.76 -16.38
C HIS A 130 -26.44 -24.21 -16.91
N GLY A 131 -25.29 -24.70 -17.36
CA GLY A 131 -25.14 -26.08 -17.86
C GLY A 131 -25.01 -27.12 -16.75
N LEU A 132 -24.40 -26.76 -15.61
CA LEU A 132 -24.10 -27.71 -14.54
C LEU A 132 -25.27 -27.92 -13.56
N CYS A 133 -26.19 -26.95 -13.44
CA CYS A 133 -27.35 -27.05 -12.54
C CYS A 133 -28.50 -27.91 -13.11
N ARG A 134 -28.44 -28.29 -14.40
CA ARG A 134 -29.54 -29.01 -15.10
C ARG A 134 -29.36 -30.53 -15.16
N SER A 135 -28.27 -31.09 -14.62
CA SER A 135 -28.00 -32.54 -14.62
C SER A 135 -28.25 -33.24 -13.27
N ARG A 136 -29.05 -32.65 -12.35
CA ARG A 136 -29.70 -33.43 -11.29
C ARG A 136 -31.03 -33.99 -11.80
N SER A 137 -30.92 -34.91 -12.74
CA SER A 137 -32.02 -35.80 -13.14
C SER A 137 -32.02 -37.00 -12.19
N ARG A 138 -33.17 -37.21 -11.54
CA ARG A 138 -33.73 -38.49 -11.06
C ARG A 138 -32.77 -39.68 -11.05
N THR A 139 -32.48 -40.20 -9.87
CA THR A 139 -32.73 -41.60 -9.42
C THR A 139 -31.83 -41.86 -8.22
N LEU A 140 -32.42 -42.21 -7.08
CA LEU A 140 -31.95 -43.25 -6.17
C LEU A 140 -33.13 -43.60 -5.26
N ARG A 141 -33.61 -44.84 -5.43
CA ARG A 141 -34.35 -45.59 -4.41
C ARG A 141 -33.43 -45.87 -3.23
#